data_AF-A0A956HBJ6-F1
#
_entry.id   AF-A0A956HBJ6-F1
#
_cell.length_a   1.000
_cell.length_b   1.000
_cell.length_c   1.000
_cell.angle_alpha   90.00
_cell.angle_beta   90.00
_cell.angle_gamma   90.00
#
_symmetry.space_group_name_H-M   'P 1'
#
loop_
_entity.id
_entity.type
_entity.pdbx_description
1 polymer ?
#
loop_
_entity_poly.entity_id
_entity_poly.type
_entity_poly.pdbx_seq_one_letter_code
_entity_poly.pdbx_strand_id
1 'polypeptide(L)'
;MSLDLTATAVAVTGVAAVRWWHNRRRQNSQRRALAATNDDPSIDALSTRHLSPKLANLAQQTRVVRLMLETPLRRYRPAVFSDTPWSRRKRCDEYDLALGDARRALWEWMHQFKHLEREDLHRLIEMGLSLAPFRSVLFKRGVFERCDDPWEQVLYPRAPDMDHVFRELHRTMYELKRFEFALTGHALDPYRG
;
A
#
# COMPACT_ATOMS: atom_id res chain seq x y z
N MET A 1 22.82 46.49 3.93
CA MET A 1 23.14 45.06 4.17
C MET A 1 21.85 44.31 4.52
N SER A 2 20.88 44.25 3.59
CA SER A 2 19.53 43.69 3.82
C SER A 2 18.90 42.99 2.60
N LEU A 3 19.61 42.91 1.48
CA LEU A 3 19.13 42.31 0.22
C LEU A 3 19.34 40.78 0.16
N ASP A 4 20.36 40.26 0.84
CA ASP A 4 20.67 38.82 0.82
C ASP A 4 19.66 37.98 1.64
N LEU A 5 19.07 38.57 2.68
CA LEU A 5 18.07 37.91 3.54
C LEU A 5 16.69 37.81 2.87
N THR A 6 16.32 38.77 2.03
CA THR A 6 15.05 38.73 1.28
C THR A 6 15.13 37.78 0.09
N ALA A 7 16.26 37.72 -0.61
CA ALA A 7 16.46 36.79 -1.72
C ALA A 7 16.42 35.31 -1.28
N THR A 8 17.04 34.98 -0.15
CA THR A 8 17.00 33.62 0.42
C THR A 8 15.61 33.24 0.93
N ALA A 9 14.89 34.14 1.59
CA ALA A 9 13.53 33.88 2.06
C ALA A 9 12.52 33.64 0.92
N VAL A 10 12.64 34.39 -0.19
CA VAL A 10 11.80 34.23 -1.40
C VAL A 10 12.14 32.93 -2.16
N ALA A 11 13.42 32.57 -2.25
CA ALA A 11 13.84 31.32 -2.87
C ALA A 11 13.36 30.08 -2.07
N VAL A 12 13.46 30.12 -0.73
CA VAL A 12 13.04 29.01 0.15
C VAL A 12 11.51 28.82 0.13
N THR A 13 10.75 29.91 0.11
CA THR A 13 9.27 29.86 -0.02
C THR A 13 8.84 29.40 -1.41
N GLY A 14 9.52 29.82 -2.48
CA GLY A 14 9.29 29.35 -3.84
C GLY A 14 9.53 27.85 -4.01
N VAL A 15 10.66 27.32 -3.53
CA VAL A 15 10.98 25.89 -3.60
C VAL A 15 10.03 25.06 -2.74
N ALA A 16 9.68 25.53 -1.54
CA ALA A 16 8.69 24.87 -0.69
C ALA A 16 7.30 24.83 -1.34
N ALA A 17 6.86 25.92 -1.99
CA ALA A 17 5.60 26.00 -2.71
C ALA A 17 5.57 25.08 -3.94
N VAL A 18 6.65 25.02 -4.72
CA VAL A 18 6.77 24.12 -5.88
C VAL A 18 6.77 22.65 -5.44
N ARG A 19 7.55 22.31 -4.40
CA ARG A 19 7.57 20.94 -3.83
C ARG A 19 6.22 20.55 -3.26
N TRP A 20 5.53 21.47 -2.57
CA TRP A 20 4.17 21.26 -2.08
C TRP A 20 3.17 21.05 -3.23
N TRP A 21 3.22 21.88 -4.26
CA TRP A 21 2.33 21.79 -5.43
C TRP A 21 2.54 20.47 -6.18
N HIS A 22 3.79 20.09 -6.40
CA HIS A 22 4.15 18.83 -7.04
C HIS A 22 3.70 17.61 -6.21
N ASN A 23 3.93 17.63 -4.89
CA ASN A 23 3.43 16.58 -3.99
C ASN A 23 1.90 16.51 -3.97
N ARG A 24 1.22 17.66 -3.99
CA ARG A 24 -0.24 17.73 -4.02
C ARG A 24 -0.81 17.23 -5.34
N ARG A 25 -0.18 17.54 -6.47
CA ARG A 25 -0.56 17.03 -7.80
C ARG A 25 -0.38 15.51 -7.87
N ARG A 26 0.74 14.99 -7.35
CA ARG A 26 1.01 13.55 -7.21
C ARG A 26 -0.01 12.84 -6.33
N GLN A 27 -0.36 13.41 -5.18
CA GLN A 27 -1.40 12.87 -4.31
C GLN A 27 -2.77 12.83 -4.98
N ASN A 28 -3.12 13.88 -5.74
CA ASN A 28 -4.37 13.89 -6.48
C ASN A 28 -4.39 12.83 -7.61
N SER A 29 -3.28 12.63 -8.31
CA SER A 29 -3.18 11.54 -9.30
C SER A 29 -3.23 10.16 -8.65
N GLN A 30 -2.59 9.98 -7.48
CA GLN A 30 -2.64 8.73 -6.71
C GLN A 30 -4.05 8.43 -6.23
N ARG A 31 -4.76 9.42 -5.66
CA ARG A 31 -6.16 9.26 -5.23
C ARG A 31 -7.09 8.95 -6.39
N ARG A 32 -6.88 9.56 -7.56
CA ARG A 32 -7.64 9.25 -8.79
C ARG A 32 -7.34 7.85 -9.31
N ALA A 33 -6.07 7.44 -9.31
CA ALA A 33 -5.68 6.09 -9.71
C ALA A 33 -6.25 5.03 -8.76
N LEU A 34 -6.28 5.31 -7.46
CA LEU A 34 -6.90 4.46 -6.44
C LEU A 34 -8.42 4.36 -6.62
N ALA A 35 -9.10 5.50 -6.86
CA ALA A 35 -10.53 5.51 -7.15
C ALA A 35 -10.86 4.70 -8.42
N ALA A 36 -10.14 4.95 -9.52
CA ALA A 36 -10.31 4.21 -10.77
C ALA A 36 -10.03 2.69 -10.63
N THR A 37 -9.14 2.29 -9.71
CA THR A 37 -8.85 0.87 -9.45
C THR A 37 -9.97 0.20 -8.65
N ASN A 38 -10.69 0.95 -7.82
CA ASN A 38 -11.79 0.44 -6.99
C ASN A 38 -13.14 0.46 -7.71
N ASP A 39 -13.35 1.40 -8.64
CA ASP A 39 -14.59 1.53 -9.42
C ASP A 39 -14.61 0.60 -10.66
N ASP A 40 -13.66 -0.33 -10.77
CA ASP A 40 -13.53 -1.26 -11.89
C ASP A 40 -14.61 -2.38 -11.76
N PRO A 41 -15.70 -2.35 -12.55
CA PRO A 41 -16.84 -3.25 -12.39
C PRO A 41 -16.48 -4.69 -12.71
N SER A 42 -15.36 -4.93 -13.39
CA SER A 42 -14.87 -6.28 -13.65
C SER A 42 -14.39 -6.99 -12.39
N ILE A 43 -14.15 -6.28 -11.27
CA ILE A 43 -13.76 -6.88 -9.98
C ILE A 43 -14.98 -7.40 -9.22
N ASP A 44 -16.11 -6.70 -9.30
CA ASP A 44 -17.36 -7.09 -8.64
C ASP A 44 -18.09 -8.22 -9.39
N ALA A 45 -17.80 -8.41 -10.69
CA ALA A 45 -18.34 -9.48 -11.52
C ALA A 45 -17.62 -10.84 -11.36
N LEU A 46 -16.57 -10.92 -10.54
CA LEU A 46 -15.74 -12.12 -10.39
C LEU A 46 -16.43 -13.16 -9.48
N SER A 47 -16.91 -14.23 -10.11
CA SER A 47 -17.62 -15.31 -9.41
C SER A 47 -16.65 -16.28 -8.75
N THR A 48 -16.77 -16.48 -7.43
CA THR A 48 -16.01 -17.49 -6.67
C THR A 48 -16.70 -18.86 -6.62
N ARG A 49 -17.84 -19.05 -7.31
CA ARG A 49 -18.67 -20.27 -7.22
C ARG A 49 -17.95 -21.55 -7.65
N HIS A 50 -16.92 -21.43 -8.47
CA HIS A 50 -16.12 -22.54 -8.99
C HIS A 50 -14.88 -22.87 -8.12
N LEU A 51 -14.65 -22.09 -7.06
CA LEU A 51 -13.54 -22.25 -6.15
C LEU A 51 -13.95 -23.07 -4.94
N SER A 52 -12.98 -23.75 -4.33
CA SER A 52 -13.17 -24.32 -2.99
C SER A 52 -13.50 -23.20 -2.00
N PRO A 53 -14.22 -23.48 -0.89
CA PRO A 53 -14.52 -22.47 0.13
C PRO A 53 -13.27 -21.76 0.67
N LYS A 54 -12.15 -22.49 0.78
CA LYS A 54 -10.86 -21.94 1.23
C LYS A 54 -10.26 -20.95 0.22
N LEU A 55 -10.28 -21.29 -1.07
CA LEU A 55 -9.83 -20.39 -2.13
C LEU A 55 -10.75 -19.19 -2.32
N ALA A 56 -12.07 -19.38 -2.20
CA ALA A 56 -13.03 -18.28 -2.23
C ALA A 56 -12.79 -17.29 -1.07
N ASN A 57 -12.56 -17.79 0.15
CA ASN A 57 -12.18 -16.97 1.28
C ASN A 57 -10.83 -16.27 1.03
N LEU A 58 -9.83 -16.96 0.49
CA LEU A 58 -8.54 -16.35 0.17
C LEU A 58 -8.68 -15.20 -0.85
N ALA A 59 -9.51 -15.36 -1.88
CA ALA A 59 -9.82 -14.29 -2.84
C ALA A 59 -10.45 -13.08 -2.15
N GLN A 60 -11.46 -13.29 -1.30
CA GLN A 60 -12.09 -12.23 -0.53
C GLN A 60 -11.10 -11.52 0.40
N GLN A 61 -10.24 -12.28 1.10
CA GLN A 61 -9.22 -11.71 1.98
C GLN A 61 -8.16 -10.94 1.20
N THR A 62 -7.81 -11.37 -0.01
CA THR A 62 -6.91 -10.62 -0.92
C THR A 62 -7.46 -9.22 -1.18
N ARG A 63 -8.78 -9.11 -1.45
CA ARG A 63 -9.45 -7.82 -1.63
C ARG A 63 -9.42 -6.96 -0.36
N VAL A 64 -9.68 -7.56 0.80
CA VAL A 64 -9.62 -6.85 2.10
C VAL A 64 -8.22 -6.30 2.35
N VAL A 65 -7.17 -7.10 2.16
CA VAL A 65 -5.78 -6.66 2.34
C VAL A 65 -5.43 -5.52 1.39
N ARG A 66 -5.89 -5.57 0.14
CA ARG A 66 -5.70 -4.48 -0.83
C ARG A 66 -6.30 -3.15 -0.32
N LEU A 67 -7.50 -3.19 0.26
CA LEU A 67 -8.14 -2.01 0.87
C LEU A 67 -7.42 -1.54 2.14
N MET A 68 -6.89 -2.46 2.94
CA MET A 68 -6.08 -2.12 4.11
C MET A 68 -4.78 -1.41 3.71
N LEU A 69 -4.09 -1.89 2.66
CA LEU A 69 -2.89 -1.24 2.11
C LEU A 69 -3.17 0.13 1.49
N GLU A 70 -4.40 0.38 1.05
CA GLU A 70 -4.83 1.69 0.55
C GLU A 70 -5.00 2.73 1.68
N THR A 71 -5.38 2.28 2.88
CA THR A 71 -5.65 3.16 4.02
C THR A 71 -4.47 4.10 4.39
N PRO A 72 -3.22 3.64 4.52
CA PRO A 72 -2.09 4.54 4.80
C PRO A 72 -1.88 5.56 3.68
N LEU A 73 -2.10 5.19 2.40
CA LEU A 73 -2.01 6.11 1.27
C LEU A 73 -3.06 7.22 1.34
N ARG A 74 -4.28 6.89 1.79
CA ARG A 74 -5.38 7.85 1.98
C ARG A 74 -5.17 8.76 3.19
N ARG A 75 -4.58 8.24 4.27
CA ARG A 75 -4.39 8.97 5.53
C ARG A 75 -3.16 9.89 5.51
N TYR A 76 -2.17 9.59 4.69
CA TYR A 76 -1.02 10.47 4.54
C TYR A 76 -1.43 11.86 4.04
N ARG A 77 -1.04 12.88 4.81
CA ARG A 77 -1.23 14.29 4.45
C ARG A 77 0.05 15.06 4.76
N PRO A 78 0.58 15.85 3.80
CA PRO A 78 1.76 16.65 4.05
C PRO A 78 1.41 17.79 5.00
N ALA A 79 2.36 18.20 5.84
CA ALA A 79 2.16 19.32 6.75
C ALA A 79 1.84 20.60 5.96
N VAL A 80 0.79 21.31 6.39
CA VAL A 80 0.38 22.61 5.89
C VAL A 80 0.83 23.68 6.90
N PHE A 81 1.13 24.88 6.43
CA PHE A 81 1.61 25.99 7.26
C PHE A 81 0.69 26.29 8.46
N SER A 82 -0.62 26.10 8.30
CA SER A 82 -1.64 26.30 9.34
C SER A 82 -1.76 25.17 10.36
N ASP A 83 -0.99 24.08 10.23
CA ASP A 83 -1.09 22.95 11.14
C ASP A 83 -0.41 23.23 12.47
N THR A 84 -1.15 23.07 13.57
CA THR A 84 -0.59 23.08 14.92
C THR A 84 0.30 21.85 15.14
N PRO A 85 1.34 21.92 15.99
CA PRO A 85 2.21 20.77 16.28
C PRO A 85 1.46 19.50 16.72
N TRP A 86 0.41 19.63 17.54
CA TRP A 86 -0.41 18.51 18.00
C TRP A 86 -1.19 17.85 16.85
N SER A 87 -1.72 18.64 15.93
CA SER A 87 -2.42 18.11 14.75
C SER A 87 -1.47 17.31 13.84
N ARG A 88 -0.21 17.74 13.73
CA ARG A 88 0.82 17.01 12.98
C ARG A 88 1.13 15.67 13.63
N ARG A 89 1.34 15.65 14.95
CA ARG A 89 1.61 14.41 15.71
C ARG A 89 0.48 13.40 15.56
N LYS A 90 -0.76 13.81 15.83
CA LYS A 90 -1.94 12.94 15.71
C LYS A 90 -2.04 12.27 14.33
N ARG A 91 -1.78 13.03 13.25
CA ARG A 91 -1.81 12.47 11.89
C ARG A 91 -0.67 11.50 11.61
N CYS A 92 0.52 11.74 12.16
CA CYS A 92 1.60 10.77 12.09
C CYS A 92 1.20 9.47 12.77
N ASP A 93 0.60 9.55 13.98
CA ASP A 93 0.14 8.38 14.73
C ASP A 93 -0.96 7.61 13.96
N GLU A 94 -1.93 8.32 13.38
CA GLU A 94 -3.00 7.72 12.56
C GLU A 94 -2.49 7.03 11.29
N TYR A 95 -1.43 7.59 10.68
CA TYR A 95 -0.76 7.01 9.54
C TYR A 95 0.02 5.75 9.93
N ASP A 96 0.75 5.80 11.05
CA ASP A 96 1.54 4.66 11.53
C ASP A 96 0.66 3.49 11.93
N LEU A 97 -0.44 3.77 12.63
CA LEU A 97 -1.44 2.78 12.97
C LEU A 97 -1.97 2.09 11.71
N ALA A 98 -2.33 2.86 10.69
CA ALA A 98 -2.78 2.30 9.41
C ALA A 98 -1.71 1.46 8.70
N LEU A 99 -0.45 1.87 8.77
CA LEU A 99 0.66 1.12 8.18
C LEU A 99 0.90 -0.20 8.93
N GLY A 100 0.81 -0.18 10.27
CA GLY A 100 0.88 -1.37 11.12
C GLY A 100 -0.27 -2.33 10.87
N ASP A 101 -1.51 -1.83 10.78
CA ASP A 101 -2.69 -2.62 10.45
C ASP A 101 -2.57 -3.27 9.06
N ALA A 102 -2.06 -2.53 8.08
CA ALA A 102 -1.82 -3.06 6.73
C ALA A 102 -0.73 -4.14 6.71
N ARG A 103 0.38 -3.94 7.44
CA ARG A 103 1.43 -4.97 7.60
C ARG A 103 0.86 -6.24 8.20
N ARG A 104 0.07 -6.10 9.28
CA ARG A 104 -0.57 -7.22 9.97
C ARG A 104 -1.53 -7.96 9.04
N ALA A 105 -2.41 -7.23 8.35
CA ALA A 105 -3.36 -7.84 7.40
C ALA A 105 -2.64 -8.65 6.31
N LEU A 106 -1.55 -8.11 5.76
CA LEU A 106 -0.74 -8.82 4.76
C LEU A 106 -0.10 -10.09 5.35
N TRP A 107 0.44 -10.01 6.57
CA TRP A 107 1.01 -11.18 7.26
C TRP A 107 -0.02 -12.28 7.49
N GLU A 108 -1.19 -11.94 8.02
CA GLU A 108 -2.27 -12.88 8.32
C GLU A 108 -2.79 -13.55 7.03
N TRP A 109 -2.94 -12.79 5.95
CA TRP A 109 -3.31 -13.34 4.64
C TRP A 109 -2.25 -14.31 4.10
N MET A 110 -0.96 -13.98 4.21
CA MET A 110 0.12 -14.90 3.84
C MET A 110 0.09 -16.18 4.70
N HIS A 111 -0.31 -16.07 5.97
CA HIS A 111 -0.47 -17.22 6.84
C HIS A 111 -1.63 -18.11 6.38
N GLN A 112 -2.77 -17.54 5.99
CA GLN A 112 -3.90 -18.29 5.42
C GLN A 112 -3.51 -19.06 4.16
N PHE A 113 -2.75 -18.43 3.26
CA PHE A 113 -2.22 -19.12 2.07
C PHE A 113 -1.41 -20.37 2.44
N LYS A 114 -0.56 -20.29 3.47
CA LYS A 114 0.28 -21.43 3.91
C LYS A 114 -0.52 -22.55 4.56
N HIS A 115 -1.74 -22.29 5.02
CA HIS A 115 -2.63 -23.26 5.67
C HIS A 115 -3.65 -23.87 4.70
N LEU A 116 -3.51 -23.58 3.39
CA LEU A 116 -4.28 -24.25 2.37
C LEU A 116 -3.93 -25.74 2.28
N GLU A 117 -4.89 -26.52 1.79
CA GLU A 117 -4.68 -27.93 1.50
C GLU A 117 -3.76 -28.11 0.29
N ARG A 118 -3.14 -29.28 0.17
CA ARG A 118 -2.18 -29.57 -0.91
C ARG A 118 -2.80 -29.38 -2.31
N GLU A 119 -4.07 -29.74 -2.47
CA GLU A 119 -4.80 -29.60 -3.74
C GLU A 119 -4.95 -28.13 -4.14
N ASP A 120 -5.43 -27.29 -3.21
CA ASP A 120 -5.55 -25.84 -3.42
C ASP A 120 -4.18 -25.19 -3.69
N LEU A 121 -3.13 -25.63 -2.99
CA LEU A 121 -1.76 -25.14 -3.22
C LEU A 121 -1.24 -25.51 -4.60
N HIS A 122 -1.43 -26.75 -5.06
CA HIS A 122 -1.04 -27.15 -6.41
C HIS A 122 -1.74 -26.31 -7.47
N ARG A 123 -3.06 -26.09 -7.32
CA ARG A 123 -3.82 -25.24 -8.24
C ARG A 123 -3.28 -23.82 -8.31
N LEU A 124 -2.91 -23.23 -7.16
CA LEU A 124 -2.30 -21.90 -7.12
C LEU A 124 -0.94 -21.87 -7.82
N ILE A 125 -0.12 -22.92 -7.67
CA ILE A 125 1.18 -23.06 -8.33
C ILE A 125 1.02 -23.21 -9.85
N GLU A 126 0.04 -23.99 -10.31
CA GLU A 126 -0.29 -24.13 -11.74
C GLU A 126 -0.69 -22.80 -12.38
N MET A 127 -1.37 -21.93 -11.61
CA MET A 127 -1.69 -20.56 -12.02
C MET A 127 -0.49 -19.59 -11.92
N GLY A 128 0.69 -20.07 -11.50
CA GLY A 128 1.89 -19.26 -11.30
C GLY A 128 1.80 -18.30 -10.10
N LEU A 129 0.87 -18.53 -9.17
CA LEU A 129 0.65 -17.67 -8.02
C LEU A 129 1.60 -18.05 -6.87
N SER A 130 2.21 -17.03 -6.27
CA SER A 130 3.31 -17.19 -5.32
C SER A 130 3.28 -16.14 -4.22
N LEU A 131 3.73 -16.53 -3.02
CA LEU A 131 3.91 -15.61 -1.89
C LEU A 131 5.19 -14.78 -1.96
N ALA A 132 6.12 -15.08 -2.87
CA ALA A 132 7.45 -14.46 -2.88
C ALA A 132 7.42 -12.93 -2.97
N PRO A 133 6.60 -12.29 -3.84
CA PRO A 133 6.54 -10.83 -3.92
C PRO A 133 6.07 -10.18 -2.60
N PHE A 134 5.10 -10.82 -1.93
CA PHE A 134 4.52 -10.32 -0.68
C PHE A 134 5.47 -10.52 0.50
N ARG A 135 6.19 -11.65 0.53
CA ARG A 135 7.27 -11.87 1.50
C ARG A 135 8.38 -10.83 1.32
N SER A 136 8.76 -10.55 0.07
CA SER A 136 9.81 -9.57 -0.22
C SER A 136 9.47 -8.18 0.33
N VAL A 137 8.24 -7.68 0.11
CA VAL A 137 7.85 -6.34 0.59
C VAL A 137 7.75 -6.27 2.12
N LEU A 138 7.28 -7.33 2.76
CA LEU A 138 7.05 -7.38 4.21
C LEU A 138 8.34 -7.23 5.03
N PHE A 139 9.46 -7.71 4.49
CA PHE A 139 10.80 -7.61 5.08
C PHE A 139 11.66 -6.55 4.39
N LYS A 140 11.06 -5.74 3.49
CA LYS A 140 11.79 -4.68 2.80
C LYS A 140 11.99 -3.50 3.74
N ARG A 141 13.25 -3.17 3.99
CA ARG A 141 13.65 -2.04 4.83
C ARG A 141 13.01 -0.74 4.34
N GLY A 142 12.49 0.03 5.29
CA GLY A 142 11.89 1.33 5.04
C GLY A 142 10.50 1.30 4.38
N VAL A 143 9.83 0.13 4.29
CA VAL A 143 8.43 0.06 3.83
C VAL A 143 7.46 0.05 5.01
N PHE A 144 7.56 -0.94 5.90
CA PHE A 144 6.74 -1.05 7.11
C PHE A 144 7.50 -0.71 8.40
N GLU A 145 8.79 -0.40 8.29
CA GLU A 145 9.69 -0.13 9.42
C GLU A 145 10.05 1.36 9.46
N ARG A 146 10.11 1.93 10.67
CA ARG A 146 10.50 3.33 10.90
C ARG A 146 11.96 3.53 11.25
N CYS A 147 12.57 2.50 11.84
CA CYS A 147 13.95 2.52 12.28
C CYS A 147 14.60 1.20 11.87
N ASP A 148 15.91 1.24 11.69
CA ASP A 148 16.71 0.07 11.32
C ASP A 148 16.87 -0.89 12.50
N ASP A 149 16.72 -0.38 13.73
CA ASP A 149 16.71 -1.15 14.96
C ASP A 149 15.35 -0.98 15.68
N PRO A 150 14.57 -2.06 15.86
CA PRO A 150 13.30 -2.01 16.59
C PRO A 150 13.47 -1.75 18.09
N TRP A 151 14.68 -1.84 18.64
CA TRP A 151 15.01 -1.61 20.05
C TRP A 151 15.64 -0.25 20.31
N GLU A 152 16.03 0.48 19.26
CA GLU A 152 16.61 1.81 19.39
C GLU A 152 15.50 2.82 19.72
N GLN A 153 15.51 3.33 20.96
CA GLN A 153 14.59 4.38 21.40
C GLN A 153 15.03 5.74 20.84
N VAL A 154 14.86 5.94 19.54
CA VAL A 154 15.10 7.23 18.91
C VAL A 154 13.92 8.16 19.20
N LEU A 155 14.14 9.22 19.99
CA LEU A 155 13.13 10.26 20.28
C LEU A 155 12.60 10.95 19.01
N TYR A 156 13.42 11.00 17.95
CA TYR A 156 13.08 11.60 16.65
C TYR A 156 13.64 10.74 15.51
N PRO A 157 12.98 9.63 15.14
CA PRO A 157 13.43 8.80 14.03
C PRO A 157 13.45 9.63 12.74
N ARG A 158 14.38 9.30 11.85
CA ARG A 158 14.46 9.95 10.54
C ARG A 158 13.12 9.77 9.81
N ALA A 159 12.63 10.85 9.20
CA ALA A 159 11.40 10.78 8.43
C ALA A 159 11.53 9.70 7.32
N PRO A 160 10.53 8.81 7.17
CA PRO A 160 10.59 7.74 6.17
C PRO A 160 10.59 8.32 4.76
N ASP A 161 11.23 7.60 3.83
CA ASP A 161 11.11 7.89 2.41
C ASP A 161 9.71 7.52 1.91
N MET A 162 8.81 8.49 1.95
CA MET A 162 7.41 8.31 1.55
C MET A 162 7.25 7.90 0.08
N ASP A 163 8.14 8.34 -0.81
CA ASP A 163 8.08 7.97 -2.23
C ASP A 163 8.44 6.49 -2.43
N HIS A 164 9.39 5.98 -1.63
CA HIS A 164 9.71 4.56 -1.58
C HIS A 164 8.55 3.75 -1.01
N VAL A 165 8.03 4.12 0.18
CA VAL A 165 6.90 3.43 0.82
C VAL A 165 5.71 3.33 -0.14
N PHE A 166 5.31 4.46 -0.75
CA PHE A 166 4.14 4.51 -1.61
C PHE A 166 4.29 3.64 -2.85
N ARG A 167 5.47 3.64 -3.46
CA ARG A 167 5.78 2.81 -4.62
C ARG A 167 5.63 1.32 -4.29
N GLU A 168 6.15 0.90 -3.15
CA GLU A 168 6.09 -0.50 -2.72
C GLU A 168 4.67 -0.92 -2.33
N LEU A 169 3.92 -0.05 -1.64
CA LEU A 169 2.51 -0.30 -1.33
C LEU A 169 1.67 -0.40 -2.61
N HIS A 170 1.84 0.52 -3.58
CA HIS A 170 1.15 0.45 -4.86
C HIS A 170 1.48 -0.82 -5.64
N ARG A 171 2.77 -1.20 -5.69
CA ARG A 171 3.20 -2.45 -6.33
C ARG A 171 2.54 -3.66 -5.67
N THR A 172 2.52 -3.70 -4.34
CA THR A 172 1.91 -4.79 -3.57
C THR A 172 0.41 -4.88 -3.85
N MET A 173 -0.30 -3.75 -3.85
CA MET A 173 -1.72 -3.69 -4.20
C MET A 173 -1.99 -4.18 -5.62
N TYR A 174 -1.10 -3.86 -6.58
CA TYR A 174 -1.19 -4.34 -7.95
C TYR A 174 -0.99 -5.86 -8.04
N GLU A 175 -0.01 -6.42 -7.35
CA GLU A 175 0.20 -7.87 -7.31
C GLU A 175 -0.98 -8.60 -6.62
N LEU A 176 -1.56 -8.02 -5.55
CA LEU A 176 -2.79 -8.55 -4.93
C LEU A 176 -3.98 -8.50 -5.90
N LYS A 177 -4.12 -7.42 -6.67
CA LYS A 177 -5.15 -7.32 -7.72
C LYS A 177 -4.93 -8.45 -8.74
N ARG A 178 -3.72 -8.62 -9.27
CA ARG A 178 -3.41 -9.71 -10.22
C ARG A 178 -3.68 -11.09 -9.64
N PHE A 179 -3.35 -11.31 -8.38
CA PHE A 179 -3.64 -12.55 -7.66
C PHE A 179 -5.14 -12.82 -7.61
N GLU A 180 -5.93 -11.83 -7.20
CA GLU A 180 -7.40 -11.89 -7.14
C GLU A 180 -8.00 -12.21 -8.51
N PHE A 181 -7.55 -11.52 -9.56
CA PHE A 181 -8.00 -11.76 -10.95
C PHE A 181 -7.63 -13.14 -11.47
N ALA A 182 -6.40 -13.60 -11.23
CA ALA A 182 -5.98 -14.93 -11.68
C ALA A 182 -6.81 -16.03 -11.00
N LEU A 183 -7.03 -15.88 -9.69
CA LEU A 183 -7.78 -16.85 -8.89
C LEU A 183 -9.26 -16.92 -9.29
N THR A 184 -9.87 -15.78 -9.61
CA THR A 184 -11.31 -15.71 -9.90
C THR A 184 -11.66 -15.72 -11.39
N GLY A 185 -10.72 -15.34 -12.25
CA GLY A 185 -10.88 -15.30 -13.71
C GLY A 185 -10.64 -16.64 -14.40
N HIS A 186 -10.01 -17.61 -13.73
CA HIS A 186 -9.65 -18.89 -14.34
C HIS A 186 -10.88 -19.74 -14.76
N ALA A 187 -12.09 -19.45 -14.27
CA ALA A 187 -13.30 -20.10 -14.76
C ALA A 187 -13.80 -19.64 -16.15
N LEU A 188 -13.22 -18.57 -16.72
CA LEU A 188 -13.77 -17.95 -17.93
C LEU A 188 -13.06 -18.34 -19.24
N ASP A 189 -11.98 -19.13 -19.21
CA ASP A 189 -11.25 -19.49 -20.44
C ASP A 189 -10.94 -21.00 -20.54
N PRO A 190 -11.86 -21.81 -21.09
CA PRO A 190 -11.61 -23.23 -21.37
C PRO A 190 -10.69 -23.48 -22.58
N TYR A 191 -10.13 -22.46 -23.24
CA TYR A 191 -9.37 -22.62 -24.51
C TYR A 191 -7.94 -22.08 -24.50
N ARG A 192 -7.36 -21.71 -23.35
CA ARG A 192 -5.91 -21.46 -23.24
C ARG A 192 -5.17 -22.71 -22.75
N GLY A 193 -4.89 -23.61 -23.69
CA GLY A 193 -3.89 -24.67 -23.61
C GLY A 193 -2.95 -24.57 -24.80
#